data_AF-A0AA37LTH8-F1
#
_entry.id   AF-A0AA37LTH8-F1
#
_cell.length_a   1.000
_cell.length_b   1.000
_cell.length_c   1.000
_cell.angle_alpha   90.00
_cell.angle_beta   90.00
_cell.angle_gamma   90.00
#
_symmetry.space_group_name_H-M   'P 1'
#
loop_
_entity.id
_entity.type
_entity.pdbx_description
1 polymer ?
#
loop_
_entity_poly.entity_id
_entity_poly.type
_entity_poly.pdbx_seq_one_letter_code
_entity_poly.pdbx_strand_id
1 'polypeptide(L)'
;MPPEARFAVVAGTGAFDFTPAFEDAVLCIVPSALFLVVALQRFFWLARQPRKVAKSHRPIFKGLIGVYTALQLAVLLYWALNAEKWPFFQLRTSAAVLAFVDGLLLLFLSHAEHARSVRPSTIINVYLLFTLLFDCVVARTLWLTDHDPAISGLFTSTIAIKLFVLASEAWEKRPILLSQYRDLSPEATSGILARSVFWWLNTLMRTGFARSLADDDLFPIYDSLAARTLLPKARNSFASSNQSSRHALASSTLWATKYIFLAGVAPRLALAAFKYTLPFLVTRTTSWTADPSQSDAIGWGLTGAWLLVFLGQAISNGFYYQMTYRFVTSIRGSLCSLIYTKTLDLSSTALDESVPVSLMSTDTESICQSAATLHELWASPIESAVAIFLLYRQLGLAALAPVVVAIIATIGMLWLAQFIGMAKKRWMMGIQTRVDVTAYVLASMKVRIQRERLIIPILDDRLQY
;
A
#
# COMPACT_ATOMS: atom_id res chain seq x y z
N MET A 1 -24.67 36.08 4.01
CA MET A 1 -24.53 34.85 3.18
C MET A 1 -25.25 33.69 3.87
N PRO A 2 -26.06 32.92 3.14
CA PRO A 2 -26.63 31.68 3.66
C PRO A 2 -25.51 30.69 4.07
N PRO A 3 -25.75 29.81 5.05
CA PRO A 3 -24.72 28.87 5.56
C PRO A 3 -24.15 27.96 4.48
N GLU A 4 -24.94 27.61 3.46
CA GLU A 4 -24.53 26.77 2.32
C GLU A 4 -23.51 27.45 1.40
N ALA A 5 -23.53 28.79 1.29
CA ALA A 5 -22.58 29.55 0.47
C ALA A 5 -21.19 29.70 1.12
N ARG A 6 -21.05 29.40 2.43
CA ARG A 6 -19.77 29.51 3.15
C ARG A 6 -18.79 28.38 2.87
N PHE A 7 -19.26 27.28 2.29
CA PHE A 7 -18.47 26.08 1.97
C PHE A 7 -18.47 25.73 0.47
N ALA A 8 -19.10 26.55 -0.37
CA ALA A 8 -19.13 26.36 -1.82
C ALA A 8 -17.83 26.91 -2.48
N VAL A 9 -17.61 26.59 -3.76
CA VAL A 9 -16.56 27.21 -4.59
C VAL A 9 -17.04 28.62 -4.96
N VAL A 10 -16.26 29.68 -4.69
CA VAL A 10 -16.65 31.07 -5.00
C VAL A 10 -16.30 31.38 -6.44
N ALA A 11 -17.28 31.35 -7.33
CA ALA A 11 -17.12 31.78 -8.73
C ALA A 11 -17.13 33.32 -8.92
N GLY A 12 -17.04 34.09 -7.84
CA GLY A 12 -17.26 35.55 -7.84
C GLY A 12 -16.23 36.37 -8.63
N THR A 13 -15.05 35.82 -8.90
CA THR A 13 -13.98 36.47 -9.70
C THR A 13 -13.69 35.74 -11.02
N GLY A 14 -14.53 34.77 -11.41
CA GLY A 14 -14.27 33.92 -12.58
C GLY A 14 -13.14 32.90 -12.40
N ALA A 15 -12.52 32.81 -11.22
CA ALA A 15 -11.51 31.81 -10.89
C ALA A 15 -12.12 30.65 -10.07
N PHE A 16 -11.80 29.41 -10.45
CA PHE A 16 -12.13 28.22 -9.68
C PHE A 16 -11.29 28.19 -8.39
N ASP A 17 -11.89 28.54 -7.25
CA ASP A 17 -11.23 28.49 -5.94
C ASP A 17 -12.16 28.09 -4.79
N PHE A 18 -11.58 27.43 -3.78
CA PHE A 18 -12.30 27.07 -2.56
C PHE A 18 -12.65 28.33 -1.77
N THR A 19 -13.72 28.26 -0.96
CA THR A 19 -13.99 29.33 0.00
C THR A 19 -12.83 29.40 1.00
N PRO A 20 -12.34 30.60 1.37
CA PRO A 20 -11.30 30.75 2.39
C PRO A 20 -11.67 30.07 3.73
N ALA A 21 -12.96 30.03 4.07
CA ALA A 21 -13.45 29.32 5.25
C ALA A 21 -13.35 27.79 5.12
N PHE A 22 -13.55 27.23 3.92
CA PHE A 22 -13.35 25.79 3.68
C PHE A 22 -11.87 25.41 3.78
N GLU A 23 -10.99 26.24 3.21
CA GLU A 23 -9.54 26.04 3.31
C GLU A 23 -9.09 26.00 4.77
N ASP A 24 -9.44 27.02 5.55
CA ASP A 24 -9.01 27.12 6.94
C ASP A 24 -9.62 25.98 7.79
N ALA A 25 -10.91 25.66 7.61
CA ALA A 25 -11.57 24.61 8.40
C ALA A 25 -11.14 23.18 8.02
N VAL A 26 -11.15 22.85 6.73
CA VAL A 26 -11.00 21.47 6.26
C VAL A 26 -9.55 21.17 5.88
N LEU A 27 -8.87 22.10 5.21
CA LEU A 27 -7.51 21.86 4.71
C LEU A 27 -6.44 22.15 5.77
N CYS A 28 -6.68 23.08 6.70
CA CYS A 28 -5.72 23.41 7.75
C CYS A 28 -6.08 22.79 9.12
N ILE A 29 -7.27 23.05 9.65
CA ILE A 29 -7.62 22.64 11.03
C ILE A 29 -7.75 21.12 11.17
N VAL A 30 -8.46 20.44 10.27
CA VAL A 30 -8.69 18.99 10.38
C VAL A 30 -7.39 18.17 10.38
N PRO A 31 -6.45 18.38 9.42
CA PRO A 31 -5.18 17.65 9.43
C PRO A 31 -4.32 17.96 10.66
N SER A 32 -4.33 19.20 11.13
CA SER A 32 -3.58 19.64 12.31
C SER A 32 -4.13 19.00 13.58
N ALA A 33 -5.44 19.05 13.79
CA ALA A 33 -6.09 18.41 14.94
C ALA A 33 -5.87 16.89 14.96
N LEU A 34 -5.98 16.23 13.82
CA LEU A 34 -5.72 14.80 13.70
C LEU A 34 -4.24 14.47 13.98
N PHE A 35 -3.32 15.30 13.48
CA PHE A 35 -1.91 15.16 13.75
C PHE A 35 -1.60 15.29 15.23
N LEU A 36 -2.13 16.29 15.94
CA LEU A 36 -1.91 16.46 17.39
C LEU A 36 -2.27 15.20 18.17
N VAL A 37 -3.45 14.63 17.93
CA VAL A 37 -3.92 13.44 18.65
C VAL A 37 -2.99 12.25 18.40
N VAL A 38 -2.69 11.97 17.13
CA VAL A 38 -1.88 10.81 16.72
C VAL A 38 -0.41 11.00 17.12
N ALA A 39 0.13 12.20 16.98
CA ALA A 39 1.50 12.57 17.33
C ALA A 39 1.76 12.48 18.83
N LEU A 40 0.83 12.97 19.67
CA LEU A 40 0.94 12.85 21.12
C LEU A 40 0.92 11.38 21.57
N GLN A 41 -0.04 10.59 21.08
CA GLN A 41 -0.10 9.15 21.37
C GLN A 41 1.22 8.45 20.97
N ARG A 42 1.73 8.79 19.78
CA ARG A 42 2.99 8.24 19.28
C ARG A 42 4.19 8.66 20.12
N PHE A 43 4.25 9.91 20.55
CA PHE A 43 5.31 10.44 21.39
C PHE A 43 5.39 9.67 22.72
N PHE A 44 4.25 9.48 23.41
CA PHE A 44 4.21 8.72 24.66
C PHE A 44 4.60 7.25 24.47
N TRP A 45 4.22 6.64 23.35
CA TRP A 45 4.66 5.28 23.02
C TRP A 45 6.18 5.20 22.79
N LEU A 46 6.75 6.16 22.04
CA LEU A 46 8.19 6.25 21.80
C LEU A 46 8.98 6.53 23.08
N ALA A 47 8.42 7.31 24.01
CA ALA A 47 9.05 7.62 25.28
C ALA A 47 9.36 6.37 26.12
N ARG A 48 8.68 5.25 25.86
CA ARG A 48 8.94 3.94 26.49
C ARG A 48 9.89 3.03 25.72
N GLN A 49 10.29 3.40 24.49
CA GLN A 49 11.14 2.58 23.64
C GLN A 49 12.63 2.86 23.90
N PRO A 50 13.50 1.84 23.79
CA PRO A 50 14.95 2.02 23.89
C PRO A 50 15.50 2.81 22.70
N ARG A 51 16.68 3.38 22.89
CA ARG A 51 17.39 4.12 21.83
C ARG A 51 17.93 3.14 20.78
N LYS A 52 17.69 3.42 19.49
CA LYS A 52 18.03 2.54 18.36
C LYS A 52 19.11 3.09 17.42
N VAL A 53 19.51 4.34 17.64
CA VAL A 53 20.48 5.06 16.81
C VAL A 53 21.71 5.42 17.64
N ALA A 54 22.89 5.23 17.06
CA ALA A 54 24.15 5.67 17.67
C ALA A 54 24.14 7.19 17.92
N LYS A 55 24.99 7.70 18.81
CA LYS A 55 25.12 9.16 18.99
C LYS A 55 25.67 9.77 17.69
N SER A 56 24.77 10.26 16.84
CA SER A 56 25.10 10.97 15.60
C SER A 56 24.64 12.41 15.70
N HIS A 57 25.56 13.34 15.43
CA HIS A 57 25.27 14.78 15.35
C HIS A 57 24.84 15.11 13.91
N ARG A 58 23.54 15.01 13.63
CA ARG A 58 22.94 15.69 12.47
C ARG A 58 22.06 16.84 12.94
N PRO A 59 22.65 17.96 13.41
CA PRO A 59 21.89 19.11 13.90
C PRO A 59 21.15 19.86 12.78
N ILE A 60 21.65 19.77 11.54
CA ILE A 60 21.13 20.51 10.36
C ILE A 60 19.64 20.23 10.14
N PHE A 61 19.21 18.97 10.23
CA PHE A 61 17.81 18.59 9.99
C PHE A 61 16.85 19.09 11.07
N LYS A 62 17.32 19.23 12.31
CA LYS A 62 16.51 19.80 13.40
C LYS A 62 16.39 21.32 13.27
N GLY A 63 17.43 21.97 12.74
CA GLY A 63 17.41 23.39 12.41
C GLY A 63 16.29 23.74 11.43
N LEU A 64 16.08 22.92 10.38
CA LEU A 64 15.01 23.14 9.40
C LEU A 64 13.61 23.13 10.02
N ILE A 65 13.33 22.21 10.95
CA ILE A 65 12.05 22.17 11.67
C ILE A 65 11.90 23.38 12.60
N GLY A 66 13.00 23.86 13.18
CA GLY A 66 13.02 25.09 13.99
C GLY A 66 12.67 26.31 13.15
N VAL A 67 13.28 26.45 11.96
CA VAL A 67 12.97 27.51 10.99
C VAL A 67 11.52 27.42 10.54
N TYR A 68 11.01 26.23 10.22
CA TYR A 68 9.60 26.01 9.89
C TYR A 68 8.67 26.52 11.00
N THR A 69 8.97 26.18 12.25
CA THR A 69 8.17 26.59 13.41
C THR A 69 8.21 28.11 13.63
N ALA A 70 9.37 28.74 13.40
CA ALA A 70 9.51 30.19 13.46
C ALA A 70 8.73 30.92 12.35
N LEU A 71 8.71 30.36 11.13
CA LEU A 71 7.89 30.89 10.04
C LEU A 71 6.39 30.74 10.34
N GLN A 72 5.95 29.61 10.93
CA GLN A 72 4.57 29.45 11.39
C GLN A 72 4.18 30.47 12.47
N LEU A 73 5.12 30.80 13.37
CA LEU A 73 4.91 31.88 14.34
C LEU A 73 4.75 33.24 13.64
N ALA A 74 5.58 33.55 12.64
CA ALA A 74 5.47 34.80 11.87
C ALA A 74 4.12 34.90 11.14
N VAL A 75 3.65 33.79 10.55
CA VAL A 75 2.31 33.71 9.92
C VAL A 75 1.22 33.97 10.97
N LEU A 76 1.28 33.31 12.13
CA LEU A 76 0.34 33.53 13.23
C LEU A 76 0.32 34.98 13.70
N LEU A 77 1.49 35.60 13.90
CA LEU A 77 1.60 37.00 14.32
C LEU A 77 1.02 37.95 13.26
N TYR A 78 1.30 37.70 11.97
CA TYR A 78 0.74 38.50 10.89
C TYR A 78 -0.80 38.46 10.90
N TRP A 79 -1.38 37.27 11.05
CA TRP A 79 -2.84 37.13 11.15
C TRP A 79 -3.38 37.85 12.37
N ALA A 80 -2.80 37.60 13.55
CA ALA A 80 -3.25 38.19 14.81
C ALA A 80 -3.21 39.73 14.81
N LEU A 81 -2.18 40.33 14.21
CA LEU A 81 -2.02 41.79 14.14
C LEU A 81 -2.89 42.47 13.08
N ASN A 82 -3.34 41.73 12.06
CA ASN A 82 -4.18 42.26 10.97
C ASN A 82 -5.64 41.77 11.07
N ALA A 83 -6.12 41.54 12.29
CA ALA A 83 -7.41 40.91 12.56
C ALA A 83 -8.60 41.57 11.85
N GLU A 84 -8.55 42.90 11.73
CA GLU A 84 -9.64 43.72 11.19
C GLU A 84 -9.74 43.65 9.66
N LYS A 85 -8.69 43.19 8.96
CA LYS A 85 -8.64 43.17 7.49
C LYS A 85 -9.32 41.97 6.85
N TRP A 86 -9.65 40.92 7.63
CA TRP A 86 -10.00 39.61 7.06
C TRP A 86 -11.38 39.11 7.49
N PRO A 87 -12.25 38.73 6.52
CA PRO A 87 -13.46 38.00 6.86
C PRO A 87 -13.08 36.63 7.46
N PHE A 88 -13.82 36.20 8.50
CA PHE A 88 -13.56 34.95 9.24
C PHE A 88 -12.22 34.87 9.98
N PHE A 89 -11.68 36.01 10.43
CA PHE A 89 -10.44 36.10 11.21
C PHE A 89 -10.29 35.06 12.33
N GLN A 90 -11.35 34.76 13.09
CA GLN A 90 -11.31 33.79 14.18
C GLN A 90 -10.92 32.37 13.71
N LEU A 91 -11.42 31.97 12.54
CA LEU A 91 -11.14 30.65 11.97
C LEU A 91 -9.69 30.58 11.48
N ARG A 92 -9.24 31.61 10.77
CA ARG A 92 -7.88 31.69 10.21
C ARG A 92 -6.80 31.76 11.29
N THR A 93 -7.04 32.52 12.36
CA THR A 93 -6.12 32.52 13.52
C THR A 93 -6.11 31.20 14.25
N SER A 94 -7.27 30.55 14.43
CA SER A 94 -7.33 29.21 15.03
C SER A 94 -6.52 28.19 14.22
N ALA A 95 -6.62 28.23 12.89
CA ALA A 95 -5.81 27.40 12.00
C ALA A 95 -4.30 27.67 12.15
N ALA A 96 -3.89 28.95 12.20
CA ALA A 96 -2.50 29.33 12.38
C ALA A 96 -1.94 28.95 13.77
N VAL A 97 -2.75 29.05 14.83
CA VAL A 97 -2.37 28.59 16.17
C VAL A 97 -2.11 27.09 16.17
N LEU A 98 -3.00 26.29 15.57
CA LEU A 98 -2.80 24.86 15.47
C LEU A 98 -1.55 24.50 14.66
N ALA A 99 -1.31 25.18 13.53
CA ALA A 99 -0.11 24.96 12.72
C ALA A 99 1.19 25.30 13.48
N PHE A 100 1.18 26.34 14.32
CA PHE A 100 2.31 26.68 15.18
C PHE A 100 2.53 25.63 16.28
N VAL A 101 1.46 25.18 16.95
CA VAL A 101 1.51 24.12 17.97
C VAL A 101 2.02 22.81 17.35
N ASP A 102 1.60 22.48 16.13
CA ASP A 102 2.11 21.34 15.36
C ASP A 102 3.60 21.46 15.10
N GLY A 103 4.09 22.65 14.74
CA GLY A 103 5.52 22.93 14.57
C GLY A 103 6.33 22.62 15.84
N LEU A 104 5.83 23.05 17.00
CA LEU A 104 6.45 22.73 18.29
C LEU A 104 6.44 21.22 18.57
N LEU A 105 5.31 20.54 18.36
CA LEU A 105 5.21 19.10 18.56
C LEU A 105 6.10 18.32 17.59
N LEU A 106 6.23 18.78 16.34
CA LEU A 106 7.12 18.23 15.33
C LEU A 106 8.58 18.23 15.79
N LEU A 107 9.06 19.30 16.44
CA LEU A 107 10.42 19.35 16.99
C LEU A 107 10.68 18.21 17.97
N PHE A 108 9.76 18.01 18.92
CA PHE A 108 9.89 16.96 19.94
C PHE A 108 9.72 15.56 19.34
N LEU A 109 8.70 15.38 18.49
CA LEU A 109 8.40 14.08 17.89
C LEU A 109 9.46 13.64 16.88
N SER A 110 9.95 14.54 16.01
CA SER A 110 11.08 14.27 15.11
C SER A 110 12.29 13.82 15.91
N HIS A 111 12.61 14.49 17.02
CA HIS A 111 13.73 14.09 17.85
C HIS A 111 13.55 12.69 18.45
N ALA A 112 12.36 12.38 18.98
CA ALA A 112 12.04 11.08 19.55
C ALA A 112 12.09 9.97 18.49
N GLU A 113 11.50 10.19 17.32
CA GLU A 113 11.52 9.27 16.16
C GLU A 113 12.94 9.09 15.61
N HIS A 114 13.77 10.12 15.62
CA HIS A 114 15.18 10.01 15.21
C HIS A 114 15.98 9.13 16.18
N ALA A 115 15.74 9.23 17.48
CA ALA A 115 16.53 8.47 18.46
C ALA A 115 16.04 7.02 18.66
N ARG A 116 14.73 6.77 18.54
CA ARG A 116 14.09 5.54 19.06
C ARG A 116 13.39 4.68 17.99
N SER A 117 13.33 5.16 16.75
CA SER A 117 12.76 4.40 15.62
C SER A 117 13.83 4.02 14.61
N VAL A 118 13.68 2.83 14.03
CA VAL A 118 14.57 2.32 12.97
C VAL A 118 14.25 2.99 11.63
N ARG A 119 12.97 3.28 11.41
CA ARG A 119 12.44 3.86 10.17
C ARG A 119 12.19 5.36 10.30
N PRO A 120 12.19 6.10 9.18
CA PRO A 120 11.60 7.43 9.11
C PRO A 120 10.15 7.46 9.64
N SER A 121 9.74 8.56 10.26
CA SER A 121 8.42 8.64 10.90
C SER A 121 7.31 8.60 9.85
N THR A 122 6.43 7.61 9.93
CA THR A 122 5.31 7.49 8.98
C THR A 122 4.28 8.60 9.22
N ILE A 123 4.04 8.96 10.48
CA ILE A 123 3.03 9.96 10.86
C ILE A 123 3.47 11.35 10.39
N ILE A 124 4.73 11.73 10.65
CA ILE A 124 5.27 13.03 10.23
C ILE A 124 5.29 13.13 8.71
N ASN A 125 5.80 12.12 8.00
CA ASN A 125 5.87 12.15 6.54
C ASN A 125 4.48 12.22 5.88
N VAL A 126 3.48 11.50 6.41
CA VAL A 126 2.10 11.58 5.91
C VAL A 126 1.50 12.97 6.17
N TYR A 127 1.63 13.49 7.39
CA TYR A 127 1.14 14.82 7.74
C TYR A 127 1.78 15.91 6.87
N LEU A 128 3.10 15.92 6.76
CA LEU A 128 3.83 16.90 5.95
C LEU A 128 3.48 16.79 4.47
N LEU A 129 3.32 15.58 3.92
CA LEU A 129 2.93 15.39 2.53
C LEU A 129 1.54 15.96 2.24
N PHE A 130 0.53 15.60 3.03
CA PHE A 130 -0.85 16.06 2.79
C PHE A 130 -0.99 17.56 3.06
N THR A 131 -0.43 18.07 4.16
CA THR A 131 -0.48 19.51 4.44
C THR A 131 0.33 20.33 3.45
N LEU A 132 1.41 19.80 2.85
CA LEU A 132 2.11 20.47 1.76
C LEU A 132 1.20 20.65 0.54
N LEU A 133 0.43 19.63 0.16
CA LEU A 133 -0.53 19.72 -0.95
C LEU A 133 -1.63 20.75 -0.65
N PHE A 134 -2.13 20.77 0.59
CA PHE A 134 -3.15 21.70 1.04
C PHE A 134 -2.64 23.14 1.12
N ASP A 135 -1.44 23.36 1.64
CA ASP A 135 -0.83 24.68 1.68
C ASP A 135 -0.57 25.22 0.27
N CYS A 136 -0.24 24.39 -0.71
CA CYS A 136 -0.14 24.83 -2.10
C CYS A 136 -1.46 25.42 -2.64
N VAL A 137 -2.60 24.86 -2.22
CA VAL A 137 -3.93 25.41 -2.55
C VAL A 137 -4.10 26.78 -1.89
N VAL A 138 -3.87 26.87 -0.58
CA VAL A 138 -3.99 28.14 0.17
C VAL A 138 -3.06 29.22 -0.38
N ALA A 139 -1.82 28.86 -0.74
CA ALA A 139 -0.88 29.79 -1.35
C ALA A 139 -1.38 30.32 -2.69
N ARG A 140 -1.91 29.46 -3.56
CA ARG A 140 -2.52 29.87 -4.83
C ARG A 140 -3.65 30.87 -4.57
N THR A 141 -4.56 30.58 -3.64
CA THR A 141 -5.67 31.46 -3.27
C THR A 141 -5.16 32.83 -2.79
N LEU A 142 -4.12 32.85 -1.94
CA LEU A 142 -3.49 34.08 -1.46
C LEU A 142 -2.90 34.93 -2.60
N TRP A 143 -2.24 34.30 -3.59
CA TRP A 143 -1.68 34.99 -4.75
C TRP A 143 -2.75 35.49 -5.73
N LEU A 144 -3.86 34.77 -5.89
CA LEU A 144 -4.92 35.14 -6.83
C LEU A 144 -5.84 36.24 -6.30
N THR A 145 -5.98 36.38 -4.98
CA THR A 145 -6.93 37.31 -4.38
C THR A 145 -6.36 38.74 -4.21
N ASP A 146 -5.25 39.06 -4.88
CA ASP A 146 -4.59 40.40 -4.92
C ASP A 146 -4.35 41.02 -3.53
N HIS A 147 -4.00 40.18 -2.55
CA HIS A 147 -3.68 40.61 -1.19
C HIS A 147 -2.24 41.11 -1.05
N ASP A 148 -1.92 41.63 0.14
CA ASP A 148 -0.57 42.07 0.51
C ASP A 148 0.50 41.03 0.10
N PRO A 149 1.45 41.39 -0.79
CA PRO A 149 2.46 40.45 -1.28
C PRO A 149 3.35 39.91 -0.16
N ALA A 150 3.42 40.59 0.99
CA ALA A 150 4.22 40.15 2.13
C ALA A 150 3.71 38.82 2.71
N ILE A 151 2.40 38.64 2.87
CA ILE A 151 1.84 37.39 3.41
C ILE A 151 1.94 36.24 2.41
N SER A 152 1.73 36.52 1.12
CA SER A 152 1.88 35.54 0.05
C SER A 152 3.33 35.05 -0.08
N GLY A 153 4.31 35.96 0.06
CA GLY A 153 5.72 35.64 0.13
C GLY A 153 6.11 34.84 1.39
N LEU A 154 5.55 35.20 2.55
CA LEU A 154 5.80 34.49 3.81
C LEU A 154 5.24 33.06 3.78
N PHE A 155 4.02 32.88 3.27
CA PHE A 155 3.37 31.58 3.21
C PHE A 155 4.05 30.66 2.19
N THR A 156 4.44 31.18 1.01
CA THR A 156 5.23 30.40 0.04
C THR A 156 6.62 30.02 0.56
N SER A 157 7.27 30.88 1.34
CA SER A 157 8.52 30.54 2.03
C SER A 157 8.33 29.40 3.04
N THR A 158 7.19 29.39 3.74
CA THR A 158 6.81 28.31 4.67
C THR A 158 6.64 26.97 3.93
N ILE A 159 6.02 26.98 2.74
CA ILE A 159 5.88 25.79 1.88
C ILE A 159 7.25 25.29 1.41
N ALA A 160 8.13 26.18 0.97
CA ALA A 160 9.47 25.81 0.53
C ALA A 160 10.26 25.14 1.67
N ILE A 161 10.25 25.71 2.87
CA ILE A 161 10.89 25.10 4.05
C ILE A 161 10.21 23.78 4.42
N LYS A 162 8.88 23.69 4.36
CA LYS A 162 8.13 22.44 4.61
C LYS A 162 8.56 21.33 3.65
N LEU A 163 8.79 21.63 2.37
CA LEU A 163 9.29 20.68 1.39
C LEU A 163 10.69 20.15 1.78
N PHE A 164 11.60 21.03 2.20
CA PHE A 164 12.92 20.61 2.69
C PHE A 164 12.83 19.78 3.97
N VAL A 165 11.93 20.13 4.89
CA VAL A 165 11.66 19.33 6.09
C VAL A 165 11.16 17.94 5.70
N LEU A 166 10.19 17.84 4.78
CA LEU A 166 9.67 16.56 4.29
C LEU A 166 10.78 15.72 3.66
N ALA A 167 11.60 16.29 2.78
CA ALA A 167 12.72 15.58 2.15
C ALA A 167 13.72 15.07 3.19
N SER A 168 14.01 15.88 4.22
CA SER A 168 14.92 15.49 5.30
C SER A 168 14.37 14.38 6.20
N GLU A 169 13.07 14.45 6.54
CA GLU A 169 12.39 13.45 7.36
C GLU A 169 12.10 12.17 6.59
N ALA A 170 12.06 12.21 5.26
CA ALA A 170 11.91 11.03 4.42
C ALA A 170 13.23 10.24 4.25
N TRP A 171 14.38 10.87 4.52
CA TRP A 171 15.70 10.30 4.26
C TRP A 171 15.99 9.09 5.16
N GLU A 172 16.55 8.03 4.58
CA GLU A 172 16.82 6.78 5.31
C GLU A 172 17.92 6.93 6.37
N LYS A 173 17.68 6.29 7.53
CA LYS A 173 18.54 6.34 8.71
C LYS A 173 19.55 5.18 8.78
N ARG A 174 19.58 4.29 7.78
CA ARG A 174 20.42 3.07 7.78
C ARG A 174 21.87 3.26 8.26
N PRO A 175 22.64 4.29 7.80
CA PRO A 175 24.05 4.40 8.20
C PRO A 175 24.26 4.66 9.70
N ILE A 176 23.29 5.30 10.37
CA ILE A 176 23.39 5.74 11.77
C ILE A 176 22.74 4.77 12.77
N LEU A 177 22.11 3.69 12.28
CA LEU A 177 21.55 2.65 13.13
C LEU A 177 22.64 1.91 13.91
N LEU A 178 22.30 1.46 15.12
CA LEU A 178 23.14 0.52 15.88
C LEU A 178 23.35 -0.77 15.07
N SER A 179 24.48 -1.45 15.29
CA SER A 179 24.87 -2.68 14.55
C SER A 179 23.74 -3.71 14.51
N GLN A 180 23.08 -3.95 15.64
CA GLN A 180 21.94 -4.89 15.75
C GLN A 180 20.73 -4.59 14.85
N TYR A 181 20.61 -3.36 14.32
CA TYR A 181 19.52 -2.94 13.44
C TYR A 181 19.98 -2.66 12.01
N ARG A 182 21.28 -2.76 11.72
CA ARG A 182 21.86 -2.43 10.42
C ARG A 182 21.54 -3.49 9.36
N ASP A 183 21.42 -4.75 9.77
CA ASP A 183 21.17 -5.90 8.88
C ASP A 183 19.68 -6.20 8.68
N LEU A 184 18.80 -5.30 9.13
CA LEU A 184 17.37 -5.38 8.82
C LEU A 184 17.12 -5.19 7.32
N SER A 185 16.00 -5.73 6.84
CA SER A 185 15.61 -5.59 5.44
C SER A 185 15.48 -4.10 5.03
N PRO A 186 15.83 -3.73 3.79
CA PRO A 186 15.67 -2.36 3.29
C PRO A 186 14.24 -1.84 3.50
N GLU A 187 13.24 -2.65 3.19
CA GLU A 187 11.83 -2.31 3.42
C GLU A 187 11.54 -1.91 4.88
N ALA A 188 12.17 -2.56 5.86
CA ALA A 188 11.98 -2.26 7.28
C ALA A 188 12.60 -0.91 7.70
N THR A 189 13.65 -0.47 7.00
CA THR A 189 14.34 0.80 7.26
C THR A 189 13.80 1.96 6.42
N SER A 190 13.11 1.68 5.32
CA SER A 190 12.59 2.69 4.40
C SER A 190 11.37 3.43 4.95
N GLY A 191 11.29 4.72 4.64
CA GLY A 191 10.14 5.58 4.98
C GLY A 191 8.88 5.23 4.19
N ILE A 192 7.75 5.80 4.58
CA ILE A 192 6.47 5.55 3.89
C ILE A 192 6.52 5.93 2.41
N LEU A 193 7.13 7.08 2.07
CA LEU A 193 7.24 7.55 0.68
C LEU A 193 8.07 6.60 -0.19
N ALA A 194 9.24 6.19 0.29
CA ALA A 194 10.08 5.21 -0.40
C ALA A 194 9.39 3.84 -0.54
N ARG A 195 8.55 3.45 0.43
CA ARG A 195 7.75 2.22 0.36
C ARG A 195 6.58 2.35 -0.63
N SER A 196 5.94 3.51 -0.72
CA SER A 196 4.83 3.77 -1.66
C SER A 196 5.24 3.54 -3.11
N VAL A 197 6.46 3.93 -3.48
CA VAL A 197 7.01 3.78 -4.85
C VAL A 197 8.00 2.63 -4.98
N PHE A 198 8.11 1.78 -3.95
CA PHE A 198 9.05 0.64 -3.91
C PHE A 198 10.52 1.00 -4.20
N TRP A 199 10.95 2.20 -3.81
CA TRP A 199 12.29 2.72 -4.07
C TRP A 199 13.41 1.81 -3.55
N TRP A 200 13.17 1.15 -2.41
CA TRP A 200 14.10 0.22 -1.76
C TRP A 200 14.45 -1.01 -2.61
N LEU A 201 13.60 -1.35 -3.61
CA LEU A 201 13.84 -2.46 -4.53
C LEU A 201 14.85 -2.12 -5.62
N ASN A 202 15.09 -0.83 -5.89
CA ASN A 202 15.96 -0.39 -6.99
C ASN A 202 17.38 -0.94 -6.90
N THR A 203 17.93 -1.10 -5.69
CA THR A 203 19.26 -1.70 -5.50
C THR A 203 19.31 -3.14 -6.00
N LEU A 204 18.26 -3.92 -5.71
CA LEU A 204 18.15 -5.31 -6.18
C LEU A 204 17.94 -5.37 -7.70
N MET A 205 17.05 -4.52 -8.23
CA MET A 205 16.78 -4.45 -9.68
C MET A 205 18.03 -4.07 -10.49
N ARG A 206 18.82 -3.11 -9.99
CA ARG A 206 20.09 -2.72 -10.63
C ARG A 206 21.13 -3.84 -10.58
N THR A 207 21.20 -4.55 -9.46
CA THR A 207 22.11 -5.70 -9.32
C THR A 207 21.70 -6.83 -10.27
N GLY A 208 20.40 -7.15 -10.36
CA GLY A 208 19.85 -8.14 -11.29
C GLY A 208 19.98 -7.76 -12.76
N PHE A 209 20.03 -6.46 -13.08
CA PHE A 209 20.35 -5.97 -14.42
C PHE A 209 21.83 -6.16 -14.77
N ALA A 210 22.73 -5.97 -13.80
CA ALA A 210 24.17 -6.08 -14.01
C ALA A 210 24.70 -7.53 -13.97
N ARG A 211 24.11 -8.39 -13.14
CA ARG A 211 24.50 -9.80 -12.98
C ARG A 211 23.34 -10.67 -12.51
N SER A 212 23.48 -11.99 -12.68
CA SER A 212 22.57 -12.95 -12.06
C SER A 212 22.61 -12.81 -10.54
N LEU A 213 21.43 -12.78 -9.93
CA LEU A 213 21.27 -12.71 -8.48
C LEU A 213 21.69 -14.03 -7.83
N ALA A 214 22.47 -13.95 -6.75
CA ALA A 214 22.76 -15.04 -5.85
C ALA A 214 21.93 -14.92 -4.56
N ASP A 215 21.88 -15.98 -3.75
CA ASP A 215 21.10 -15.99 -2.50
C ASP A 215 21.57 -14.89 -1.52
N ASP A 216 22.87 -14.58 -1.50
CA ASP A 216 23.45 -13.52 -0.65
C ASP A 216 23.05 -12.10 -1.09
N ASP A 217 22.57 -11.93 -2.34
CA ASP A 217 22.10 -10.63 -2.84
C ASP A 217 20.66 -10.33 -2.40
N LEU A 218 19.93 -11.35 -1.93
CA LEU A 218 18.54 -11.21 -1.52
C LEU A 218 18.44 -10.59 -0.14
N PHE A 219 17.43 -9.73 0.03
CA PHE A 219 17.20 -9.10 1.32
C PHE A 219 16.63 -10.09 2.34
N PRO A 220 17.01 -9.95 3.63
CA PRO A 220 16.46 -10.78 4.67
C PRO A 220 14.94 -10.60 4.77
N ILE A 221 14.23 -11.67 5.11
CA ILE A 221 12.78 -11.64 5.27
C ILE A 221 12.39 -10.68 6.42
N TYR A 222 11.29 -9.96 6.23
CA TYR A 222 10.74 -9.11 7.27
C TYR A 222 10.37 -9.93 8.51
N ASP A 223 10.80 -9.51 9.70
CA ASP A 223 10.70 -10.31 10.94
C ASP A 223 9.27 -10.78 11.28
N SER A 224 8.25 -9.98 10.96
CA SER A 224 6.84 -10.37 11.18
C SER A 224 6.34 -11.48 10.26
N LEU A 225 7.05 -11.76 9.17
CA LEU A 225 6.76 -12.81 8.18
C LEU A 225 7.68 -14.03 8.35
N ALA A 226 8.66 -13.95 9.24
CA ALA A 226 9.57 -15.06 9.51
C ALA A 226 8.83 -16.21 10.23
N ALA A 227 9.18 -17.45 9.89
CA ALA A 227 8.59 -18.65 10.50
C ALA A 227 8.70 -18.66 12.03
N ARG A 228 9.83 -18.18 12.58
CA ARG A 228 10.05 -18.01 14.03
C ARG A 228 8.95 -17.20 14.74
N THR A 229 8.34 -16.25 14.02
CA THR A 229 7.31 -15.35 14.55
C THR A 229 5.91 -15.85 14.23
N LEU A 230 5.73 -16.48 13.06
CA LEU A 230 4.44 -16.99 12.60
C LEU A 230 4.03 -18.28 13.31
N LEU A 231 4.96 -19.21 13.50
CA LEU A 231 4.67 -20.52 14.08
C LEU A 231 4.06 -20.44 15.50
N PRO A 232 4.63 -19.68 16.46
CA PRO A 232 4.02 -19.57 17.80
C PRO A 232 2.62 -18.96 17.76
N LYS A 233 2.39 -17.97 16.89
CA LYS A 233 1.07 -17.34 16.73
C LYS A 233 0.04 -18.31 16.15
N ALA A 234 0.42 -19.04 15.10
CA ALA A 234 -0.43 -20.03 14.46
C ALA A 234 -0.75 -21.18 15.42
N ARG A 235 0.26 -21.70 16.13
CA ARG A 235 0.10 -22.78 17.13
C ARG A 235 -0.80 -22.36 18.28
N ASN A 236 -0.60 -21.18 18.86
CA ASN A 236 -1.44 -20.69 19.95
C ASN A 236 -2.89 -20.45 19.51
N SER A 237 -3.08 -19.91 18.30
CA SER A 237 -4.40 -19.72 17.71
C SER A 237 -5.12 -21.04 17.47
N PHE A 238 -4.41 -22.05 16.95
CA PHE A 238 -4.98 -23.38 16.70
C PHE A 238 -5.29 -24.12 18.00
N ALA A 239 -4.40 -24.06 18.99
CA ALA A 239 -4.61 -24.67 20.30
C ALA A 239 -5.82 -24.08 21.06
N SER A 240 -6.07 -22.78 20.89
CA SER A 240 -7.22 -22.09 21.48
C SER A 240 -8.53 -22.31 20.71
N SER A 241 -8.46 -22.88 19.51
CA SER A 241 -9.63 -23.11 18.66
C SER A 241 -10.30 -24.45 18.99
N ASN A 242 -11.60 -24.55 18.74
CA ASN A 242 -12.31 -25.81 18.89
C ASN A 242 -11.89 -26.80 17.79
N GLN A 243 -10.94 -27.68 18.11
CA GLN A 243 -10.35 -28.63 17.16
C GLN A 243 -11.33 -29.68 16.64
N SER A 244 -12.52 -29.83 17.25
CA SER A 244 -13.58 -30.71 16.72
C SER A 244 -14.34 -30.09 15.54
N SER A 245 -14.16 -28.79 15.29
CA SER A 245 -14.79 -28.12 14.15
C SER A 245 -14.07 -28.44 12.84
N ARG A 246 -14.86 -28.74 11.80
CA ARG A 246 -14.37 -29.00 10.42
C ARG A 246 -13.47 -27.89 9.87
N HIS A 247 -13.68 -26.64 10.29
CA HIS A 247 -12.96 -25.47 9.78
C HIS A 247 -11.98 -24.86 10.80
N ALA A 248 -11.62 -25.60 11.86
CA ALA A 248 -10.76 -25.11 12.94
C ALA A 248 -9.42 -24.57 12.42
N LEU A 249 -8.75 -25.29 11.51
CA LEU A 249 -7.47 -24.87 10.93
C LEU A 249 -7.59 -23.59 10.11
N ALA A 250 -8.63 -23.47 9.28
CA ALA A 250 -8.84 -22.28 8.45
C ALA A 250 -9.13 -21.04 9.31
N SER A 251 -10.05 -21.16 10.26
CA SER A 251 -10.44 -20.06 11.16
C SER A 251 -9.27 -19.62 12.04
N SER A 252 -8.54 -20.57 12.65
CA SER A 252 -7.39 -20.26 13.49
C SER A 252 -6.22 -19.64 12.71
N THR A 253 -5.97 -20.06 11.47
CA THR A 253 -4.93 -19.48 10.60
C THR A 253 -5.28 -18.05 10.19
N LEU A 254 -6.54 -17.78 9.83
CA LEU A 254 -7.04 -16.43 9.57
C LEU A 254 -6.95 -15.54 10.81
N TRP A 255 -7.29 -16.09 11.98
CA TRP A 255 -7.22 -15.36 13.24
C TRP A 255 -5.77 -15.03 13.64
N ALA A 256 -4.83 -15.94 13.40
CA ALA A 256 -3.40 -15.72 13.66
C ALA A 256 -2.81 -14.59 12.78
N THR A 257 -3.34 -14.40 11.58
CA THR A 257 -2.87 -13.42 10.58
C THR A 257 -3.76 -12.18 10.45
N LYS A 258 -4.77 -12.03 11.33
CA LYS A 258 -5.81 -11.00 11.24
C LYS A 258 -5.31 -9.56 11.10
N TYR A 259 -4.22 -9.20 11.78
CA TYR A 259 -3.67 -7.84 11.70
C TYR A 259 -3.05 -7.54 10.34
N ILE A 260 -2.50 -8.56 9.67
CA ILE A 260 -1.93 -8.43 8.33
C ILE A 260 -3.07 -8.33 7.31
N PHE A 261 -4.15 -9.11 7.49
CA PHE A 261 -5.37 -9.01 6.70
C PHE A 261 -6.03 -7.62 6.83
N LEU A 262 -6.25 -7.14 8.07
CA LEU A 262 -6.87 -5.84 8.32
C LEU A 262 -6.05 -4.68 7.74
N ALA A 263 -4.71 -4.80 7.69
CA ALA A 263 -3.86 -3.79 7.07
C ALA A 263 -4.11 -3.62 5.56
N GLY A 264 -4.64 -4.65 4.88
CA GLY A 264 -5.01 -4.59 3.45
C GLY A 264 -6.37 -3.91 3.18
N VAL A 265 -7.23 -3.74 4.19
CA VAL A 265 -8.59 -3.19 4.02
C VAL A 265 -8.56 -1.71 3.64
N ALA A 266 -7.79 -0.90 4.39
CA ALA A 266 -7.68 0.54 4.13
C ALA A 266 -7.18 0.87 2.71
N PRO A 267 -6.06 0.31 2.20
CA PRO A 267 -5.63 0.58 0.83
C PRO A 267 -6.60 0.03 -0.22
N ARG A 268 -7.33 -1.07 0.05
CA ARG A 268 -8.36 -1.59 -0.86
C ARG A 268 -9.56 -0.64 -0.99
N LEU A 269 -9.99 -0.03 0.11
CA LEU A 269 -11.05 0.98 0.11
C LEU A 269 -10.60 2.27 -0.59
N ALA A 270 -9.37 2.72 -0.33
CA ALA A 270 -8.79 3.89 -1.02
C ALA A 270 -8.71 3.65 -2.53
N LEU A 271 -8.26 2.46 -2.95
CA LEU A 271 -8.24 2.07 -4.36
C LEU A 271 -9.63 2.13 -5.00
N ALA A 272 -10.66 1.63 -4.32
CA ALA A 272 -12.04 1.71 -4.79
C ALA A 272 -12.48 3.18 -4.95
N ALA A 273 -12.25 4.01 -3.93
CA ALA A 273 -12.61 5.43 -3.96
C ALA A 273 -11.98 6.17 -5.15
N PHE A 274 -10.68 5.97 -5.42
CA PHE A 274 -10.02 6.58 -6.58
C PHE A 274 -10.61 6.08 -7.90
N LYS A 275 -10.86 4.77 -8.04
CA LYS A 275 -11.47 4.20 -9.26
C LYS A 275 -12.86 4.79 -9.53
N TYR A 276 -13.71 4.91 -8.51
CA TYR A 276 -15.05 5.47 -8.66
C TYR A 276 -15.08 6.99 -8.77
N THR A 277 -13.96 7.68 -8.53
CA THR A 277 -13.85 9.11 -8.81
C THR A 277 -13.70 9.36 -10.32
N LEU A 278 -13.17 8.40 -11.09
CA LEU A 278 -12.91 8.55 -12.53
C LEU A 278 -14.14 8.92 -13.36
N PRO A 279 -15.32 8.28 -13.22
CA PRO A 279 -16.51 8.66 -13.99
C PRO A 279 -16.97 10.10 -13.74
N PHE A 280 -16.79 10.61 -12.52
CA PHE A 280 -17.10 12.00 -12.18
C PHE A 280 -16.13 12.96 -12.85
N LEU A 281 -14.84 12.64 -12.85
CA LEU A 281 -13.83 13.44 -13.56
C LEU A 281 -14.08 13.46 -15.06
N VAL A 282 -14.42 12.32 -15.66
CA VAL A 282 -14.79 12.25 -17.08
C VAL A 282 -15.99 13.14 -17.34
N THR A 283 -17.07 12.99 -16.59
CA THR A 283 -18.29 13.79 -16.77
C THR A 283 -18.01 15.29 -16.64
N ARG A 284 -17.24 15.71 -15.62
CA ARG A 284 -16.89 17.12 -15.42
C ARG A 284 -15.98 17.63 -16.54
N THR A 285 -15.01 16.84 -16.97
CA THR A 285 -14.11 17.19 -18.08
C THR A 285 -14.89 17.36 -19.38
N THR A 286 -15.79 16.41 -19.71
CA THR A 286 -16.65 16.50 -20.89
C THR A 286 -17.56 17.73 -20.84
N SER A 287 -18.17 18.03 -19.70
CA SER A 287 -19.00 19.24 -19.53
C SER A 287 -18.22 20.55 -19.65
N TRP A 288 -16.92 20.54 -19.33
CA TRP A 288 -16.05 21.69 -19.50
C TRP A 288 -15.66 21.85 -20.97
N THR A 289 -15.27 20.76 -21.64
CA THR A 289 -14.92 20.80 -23.08
C THR A 289 -16.10 21.13 -23.99
N ALA A 290 -17.33 20.85 -23.57
CA ALA A 290 -18.54 21.10 -24.36
C ALA A 290 -18.99 22.56 -24.35
N ASP A 291 -18.52 23.37 -23.40
CA ASP A 291 -18.98 24.74 -23.19
C ASP A 291 -17.79 25.72 -23.23
N PRO A 292 -17.56 26.40 -24.38
CA PRO A 292 -16.47 27.34 -24.55
C PRO A 292 -16.53 28.57 -23.64
N SER A 293 -17.64 28.81 -22.93
CA SER A 293 -17.77 29.95 -22.01
C SER A 293 -17.11 29.71 -20.64
N GLN A 294 -16.75 28.46 -20.32
CA GLN A 294 -16.12 28.13 -19.05
C GLN A 294 -14.64 28.52 -19.01
N SER A 295 -14.19 29.07 -17.88
CA SER A 295 -12.80 29.53 -17.72
C SER A 295 -11.78 28.40 -17.86
N ASP A 296 -10.61 28.72 -18.41
CA ASP A 296 -9.44 27.82 -18.45
C ASP A 296 -8.92 27.41 -17.06
N ALA A 297 -9.19 28.23 -16.03
CA ALA A 297 -8.82 27.92 -14.65
C ALA A 297 -9.44 26.59 -14.15
N ILE A 298 -10.64 26.25 -14.63
CA ILE A 298 -11.30 24.96 -14.35
C ILE A 298 -10.53 23.82 -15.00
N GLY A 299 -10.02 24.00 -16.23
CA GLY A 299 -9.20 23.01 -16.94
C GLY A 299 -7.91 22.66 -16.20
N TRP A 300 -7.21 23.66 -15.65
CA TRP A 300 -6.03 23.45 -14.81
C TRP A 300 -6.37 22.72 -13.51
N GLY A 301 -7.48 23.06 -12.87
CA GLY A 301 -7.98 22.36 -11.68
C GLY A 301 -8.31 20.89 -11.98
N LEU A 302 -8.97 20.61 -13.10
CA LEU A 302 -9.27 19.24 -13.56
C LEU A 302 -8.00 18.45 -13.85
N THR A 303 -7.00 19.06 -14.48
CA THR A 303 -5.70 18.43 -14.74
C THR A 303 -5.01 17.99 -13.44
N GLY A 304 -5.00 18.87 -12.42
CA GLY A 304 -4.50 18.53 -11.09
C GLY A 304 -5.29 17.41 -10.42
N ALA A 305 -6.62 17.41 -10.54
CA ALA A 305 -7.48 16.36 -10.01
C ALA A 305 -7.23 15.00 -10.68
N TRP A 306 -7.07 14.96 -12.00
CA TRP A 306 -6.69 13.75 -12.74
C TRP A 306 -5.33 13.20 -12.28
N LEU A 307 -4.32 14.05 -12.15
CA LEU A 307 -3.00 13.65 -11.65
C LEU A 307 -3.09 13.06 -10.24
N LEU A 308 -3.83 13.71 -9.34
CA LEU A 308 -4.01 13.26 -7.95
C LEU A 308 -4.73 11.91 -7.89
N VAL A 309 -5.80 11.73 -8.67
CA VAL A 309 -6.57 10.49 -8.69
C VAL A 309 -5.74 9.34 -9.26
N PHE A 310 -5.02 9.54 -10.36
CA PHE A 310 -4.17 8.48 -10.91
C PHE A 310 -2.99 8.13 -10.00
N LEU A 311 -2.32 9.13 -9.41
CA LEU A 311 -1.24 8.89 -8.45
C LEU A 311 -1.76 8.16 -7.20
N GLY A 312 -2.90 8.61 -6.66
CA GLY A 312 -3.58 7.97 -5.54
C GLY A 312 -3.99 6.54 -5.83
N GLN A 313 -4.53 6.28 -7.03
CA GLN A 313 -4.86 4.94 -7.51
C GLN A 313 -3.62 4.05 -7.59
N ALA A 314 -2.53 4.52 -8.18
CA ALA A 314 -1.29 3.75 -8.31
C ALA A 314 -0.69 3.39 -6.95
N ILE A 315 -0.59 4.36 -6.04
CA ILE A 315 -0.06 4.16 -4.69
C ILE A 315 -0.95 3.20 -3.89
N SER A 316 -2.28 3.42 -3.91
CA SER A 316 -3.23 2.55 -3.20
C SER A 316 -3.20 1.12 -3.73
N ASN A 317 -3.07 0.95 -5.05
CA ASN A 317 -2.91 -0.36 -5.68
C ASN A 317 -1.64 -1.07 -5.23
N GLY A 318 -0.51 -0.35 -5.19
CA GLY A 318 0.76 -0.87 -4.69
C GLY A 318 0.66 -1.36 -3.24
N PHE A 319 0.12 -0.52 -2.35
CA PHE A 319 -0.07 -0.91 -0.94
C PHE A 319 -1.06 -2.06 -0.78
N TYR A 320 -2.16 -2.08 -1.55
CA TYR A 320 -3.14 -3.15 -1.51
C TYR A 320 -2.47 -4.49 -1.82
N TYR A 321 -1.82 -4.61 -2.97
CA TYR A 321 -1.15 -5.86 -3.33
C TYR A 321 -0.01 -6.21 -2.39
N GLN A 322 0.77 -5.23 -1.91
CA GLN A 322 1.81 -5.50 -0.93
C GLN A 322 1.22 -6.12 0.36
N MET A 323 0.13 -5.57 0.91
CA MET A 323 -0.49 -6.13 2.11
C MET A 323 -1.14 -7.49 1.85
N THR A 324 -1.83 -7.66 0.71
CA THR A 324 -2.42 -8.93 0.29
C THR A 324 -1.35 -10.02 0.18
N TYR A 325 -0.23 -9.76 -0.49
CA TYR A 325 0.82 -10.77 -0.62
C TYR A 325 1.58 -11.02 0.67
N ARG A 326 1.72 -10.04 1.57
CA ARG A 326 2.22 -10.29 2.94
C ARG A 326 1.29 -11.21 3.72
N PHE A 327 -0.01 -11.02 3.57
CA PHE A 327 -1.02 -11.90 4.16
C PHE A 327 -0.91 -13.32 3.59
N VAL A 328 -0.83 -13.48 2.27
CA VAL A 328 -0.62 -14.78 1.61
C VAL A 328 0.68 -15.45 2.09
N THR A 329 1.80 -14.73 2.11
CA THR A 329 3.08 -15.25 2.63
C THR A 329 2.97 -15.66 4.10
N SER A 330 2.22 -14.90 4.92
CA SER A 330 2.01 -15.26 6.32
C SER A 330 1.17 -16.52 6.50
N ILE A 331 0.19 -16.76 5.61
CA ILE A 331 -0.57 -18.02 5.56
C ILE A 331 0.36 -19.18 5.18
N ARG A 332 1.13 -19.05 4.09
CA ARG A 332 2.10 -20.07 3.68
C ARG A 332 3.07 -20.41 4.81
N GLY A 333 3.70 -19.39 5.38
CA GLY A 333 4.67 -19.56 6.46
C GLY A 333 4.06 -20.22 7.70
N SER A 334 2.80 -19.91 8.03
CA SER A 334 2.09 -20.53 9.16
C SER A 334 1.76 -22.00 8.89
N LEU A 335 1.16 -22.30 7.73
CA LEU A 335 0.74 -23.66 7.36
C LEU A 335 1.94 -24.59 7.18
N CYS A 336 2.94 -24.19 6.41
CA CYS A 336 4.16 -24.98 6.22
C CYS A 336 4.86 -25.27 7.55
N SER A 337 4.95 -24.29 8.46
CA SER A 337 5.59 -24.50 9.76
C SER A 337 4.78 -25.44 10.66
N LEU A 338 3.44 -25.34 10.65
CA LEU A 338 2.56 -26.24 11.40
C LEU A 338 2.64 -27.68 10.87
N ILE A 339 2.59 -27.86 9.55
CA ILE A 339 2.73 -29.17 8.90
C ILE A 339 4.09 -29.77 9.25
N TYR A 340 5.18 -29.01 9.07
CA TYR A 340 6.53 -29.47 9.37
C TYR A 340 6.68 -29.91 10.83
N THR A 341 6.20 -29.09 11.78
CA THR A 341 6.24 -29.44 13.21
C THR A 341 5.44 -30.71 13.49
N LYS A 342 4.25 -30.84 12.88
CA LYS A 342 3.41 -32.01 13.06
C LYS A 342 4.02 -33.27 12.47
N THR A 343 4.71 -33.18 11.33
CA THR A 343 5.43 -34.29 10.71
C THR A 343 6.57 -34.78 11.59
N LEU A 344 7.28 -33.88 12.29
CA LEU A 344 8.33 -34.27 13.25
C LEU A 344 7.77 -34.98 14.50
N ASP A 345 6.52 -34.74 14.86
CA ASP A 345 5.86 -35.38 16.01
C ASP A 345 5.22 -36.75 15.66
N LEU A 346 5.11 -37.11 14.38
CA LEU A 346 4.49 -38.36 13.93
C LEU A 346 5.52 -39.48 13.78
N SER A 347 5.11 -40.73 14.01
CA SER A 347 6.00 -41.88 13.76
C SER A 347 6.20 -42.10 12.26
N SER A 348 7.40 -42.55 11.87
CA SER A 348 7.74 -42.84 10.46
C SER A 348 6.88 -43.95 9.84
N THR A 349 6.28 -44.82 10.65
CA THR A 349 5.35 -45.87 10.21
C THR A 349 3.93 -45.37 9.95
N ALA A 350 3.57 -44.18 10.44
CA ALA A 350 2.21 -43.64 10.32
C ALA A 350 2.00 -42.76 9.08
N LEU A 351 3.06 -42.44 8.32
CA LEU A 351 2.98 -41.42 7.28
C LEU A 351 3.79 -41.81 6.04
N ASP A 352 3.11 -41.83 4.89
CA ASP A 352 3.78 -41.88 3.59
C ASP A 352 4.53 -40.55 3.37
N GLU A 353 5.79 -40.62 2.93
CA GLU A 353 6.66 -39.46 2.71
C GLU A 353 6.06 -38.47 1.71
N SER A 354 5.20 -38.95 0.80
CA SER A 354 4.51 -38.13 -0.20
C SER A 354 3.51 -37.13 0.41
N VAL A 355 2.94 -37.44 1.58
CA VAL A 355 1.81 -36.68 2.16
C VAL A 355 2.24 -35.30 2.69
N PRO A 356 3.25 -35.16 3.57
CA PRO A 356 3.74 -33.84 3.98
C PRO A 356 4.20 -32.98 2.81
N VAL A 357 4.86 -33.59 1.83
CA VAL A 357 5.37 -32.89 0.64
C VAL A 357 4.22 -32.30 -0.17
N SER A 358 3.15 -33.08 -0.42
CA SER A 358 1.95 -32.59 -1.09
C SER A 358 1.26 -31.46 -0.31
N LEU A 359 1.11 -31.64 1.02
CA LEU A 359 0.47 -30.65 1.88
C LEU A 359 1.22 -29.31 1.90
N MET A 360 2.56 -29.34 2.00
CA MET A 360 3.40 -28.13 2.05
C MET A 360 3.55 -27.46 0.68
N SER A 361 3.37 -28.19 -0.42
CA SER A 361 3.48 -27.67 -1.79
C SER A 361 2.10 -27.40 -2.40
N THR A 362 1.48 -28.39 -3.03
CA THR A 362 0.25 -28.27 -3.83
C THR A 362 -0.94 -27.73 -3.05
N ASP A 363 -1.20 -28.26 -1.85
CA ASP A 363 -2.38 -27.86 -1.08
C ASP A 363 -2.21 -26.46 -0.49
N THR A 364 -1.04 -26.18 0.10
CA THR A 364 -0.73 -24.84 0.62
C THR A 364 -0.72 -23.80 -0.51
N GLU A 365 -0.22 -24.13 -1.71
CA GLU A 365 -0.27 -23.27 -2.88
C GLU A 365 -1.70 -22.91 -3.27
N SER A 366 -2.59 -23.90 -3.33
CA SER A 366 -4.01 -23.69 -3.66
C SER A 366 -4.71 -22.78 -2.63
N ILE A 367 -4.38 -22.94 -1.35
CA ILE A 367 -4.86 -22.07 -0.28
C ILE A 367 -4.29 -20.64 -0.45
N CYS A 368 -3.02 -20.49 -0.80
CA CYS A 368 -2.39 -19.19 -1.03
C CYS A 368 -3.03 -18.42 -2.19
N GLN A 369 -3.32 -19.11 -3.30
CA GLN A 369 -4.01 -18.53 -4.45
C GLN A 369 -5.42 -18.06 -4.08
N SER A 370 -6.14 -18.85 -3.29
CA SER A 370 -7.45 -18.47 -2.75
C SER A 370 -7.35 -17.30 -1.77
N ALA A 371 -6.31 -17.29 -0.93
CA ALA A 371 -6.09 -16.21 0.04
C ALA A 371 -5.79 -14.87 -0.64
N ALA A 372 -5.16 -14.88 -1.82
CA ALA A 372 -4.88 -13.69 -2.60
C ALA A 372 -6.15 -12.96 -3.08
N THR A 373 -7.28 -13.66 -3.21
CA THR A 373 -8.56 -13.09 -3.66
C THR A 373 -9.52 -12.78 -2.51
N LEU A 374 -9.17 -13.06 -1.26
CA LEU A 374 -10.07 -12.90 -0.11
C LEU A 374 -10.55 -11.45 0.10
N HIS A 375 -9.73 -10.45 -0.24
CA HIS A 375 -10.15 -9.06 -0.15
C HIS A 375 -11.23 -8.70 -1.19
N GLU A 376 -11.28 -9.39 -2.33
CA GLU A 376 -12.30 -9.18 -3.35
C GLU A 376 -13.67 -9.72 -2.92
N LEU A 377 -13.71 -10.71 -2.02
CA LEU A 377 -14.97 -11.33 -1.58
C LEU A 377 -15.91 -10.33 -0.90
N TRP A 378 -15.38 -9.45 -0.05
CA TRP A 378 -16.16 -8.40 0.61
C TRP A 378 -16.21 -7.10 -0.19
N ALA A 379 -15.15 -6.80 -0.97
CA ALA A 379 -15.09 -5.55 -1.73
C ALA A 379 -16.03 -5.59 -2.96
N SER A 380 -16.09 -6.71 -3.68
CA SER A 380 -16.87 -6.80 -4.94
C SER A 380 -18.36 -6.51 -4.75
N PRO A 381 -19.06 -7.02 -3.70
CA PRO A 381 -20.46 -6.66 -3.48
C PRO A 381 -20.67 -5.17 -3.20
N ILE A 382 -19.77 -4.56 -2.41
CA ILE A 382 -19.82 -3.13 -2.09
C ILE A 382 -19.59 -2.30 -3.36
N GLU A 383 -18.55 -2.64 -4.14
CA GLU A 383 -18.25 -2.00 -5.42
C GLU A 383 -19.40 -2.15 -6.42
N SER A 384 -20.02 -3.33 -6.49
CA SER A 384 -21.19 -3.57 -7.34
C SER A 384 -22.37 -2.69 -6.94
N ALA A 385 -22.65 -2.60 -5.63
CA ALA A 385 -23.73 -1.75 -5.12
C ALA A 385 -23.48 -0.26 -5.44
N VAL A 386 -22.24 0.22 -5.22
CA VAL A 386 -21.84 1.59 -5.56
C VAL A 386 -21.95 1.83 -7.07
N ALA A 387 -21.48 0.92 -7.90
CA ALA A 387 -21.55 1.04 -9.35
C ALA A 387 -23.00 1.14 -9.86
N ILE A 388 -23.88 0.26 -9.38
CA ILE A 388 -25.32 0.27 -9.73
C ILE A 388 -25.96 1.58 -9.30
N PHE A 389 -25.67 2.04 -8.07
CA PHE A 389 -26.18 3.31 -7.56
C PHE A 389 -25.73 4.51 -8.41
N LEU A 390 -24.45 4.56 -8.78
CA LEU A 390 -23.91 5.64 -9.62
C LEU A 390 -24.50 5.62 -11.03
N LEU A 391 -24.65 4.43 -11.64
CA LEU A 391 -25.30 4.28 -12.95
C LEU A 391 -26.76 4.70 -12.90
N TYR A 392 -27.50 4.30 -11.86
CA TYR A 392 -28.89 4.71 -11.66
C TYR A 392 -29.01 6.23 -11.55
N ARG A 393 -28.08 6.89 -10.86
CA ARG A 393 -28.06 8.35 -10.76
C ARG A 393 -27.85 9.04 -12.12
N GLN A 394 -27.10 8.42 -13.04
CA GLN A 394 -26.78 9.02 -14.34
C GLN A 394 -27.78 8.69 -15.45
N LEU A 395 -28.36 7.49 -15.44
CA LEU A 395 -29.21 6.95 -16.52
C LEU A 395 -30.64 6.60 -16.07
N GLY A 396 -30.98 6.78 -14.79
CA GLY A 396 -32.26 6.38 -14.23
C GLY A 396 -32.49 4.87 -14.34
N LEU A 397 -33.74 4.47 -14.64
CA LEU A 397 -34.13 3.07 -14.76
C LEU A 397 -33.42 2.32 -15.91
N ALA A 398 -32.91 3.03 -16.92
CA ALA A 398 -32.15 2.41 -18.01
C ALA A 398 -30.86 1.73 -17.50
N ALA A 399 -30.35 2.11 -16.33
CA ALA A 399 -29.22 1.46 -15.68
C ALA A 399 -29.46 -0.02 -15.33
N LEU A 400 -30.71 -0.47 -15.27
CA LEU A 400 -31.03 -1.87 -14.96
C LEU A 400 -30.71 -2.82 -16.13
N ALA A 401 -30.72 -2.35 -17.37
CA ALA A 401 -30.43 -3.17 -18.54
C ALA A 401 -29.03 -3.84 -18.48
N PRO A 402 -27.91 -3.12 -18.29
CA PRO A 402 -26.59 -3.74 -18.16
C PRO A 402 -26.47 -4.63 -16.91
N VAL A 403 -27.21 -4.35 -15.83
CA VAL A 403 -27.22 -5.19 -14.62
C VAL A 403 -27.85 -6.55 -14.92
N VAL A 404 -28.99 -6.58 -15.61
CA VAL A 404 -29.64 -7.82 -16.03
C VAL A 404 -28.72 -8.63 -16.95
N VAL A 405 -28.08 -7.98 -17.92
CA VAL A 405 -27.11 -8.63 -18.81
C VAL A 405 -25.94 -9.22 -18.03
N ALA A 406 -25.40 -8.49 -17.05
CA ALA A 406 -24.31 -8.98 -16.20
C ALA A 406 -24.72 -10.19 -15.34
N ILE A 407 -25.94 -10.20 -14.82
CA ILE A 407 -26.49 -11.35 -14.07
C ILE A 407 -26.61 -12.58 -14.98
N ILE A 408 -27.19 -12.42 -16.18
CA ILE A 408 -27.32 -13.51 -17.15
C ILE A 408 -25.94 -14.04 -17.55
N ALA A 409 -24.99 -13.15 -17.84
CA ALA A 409 -23.62 -13.53 -18.16
C ALA A 409 -22.94 -14.28 -17.00
N THR A 410 -23.15 -13.84 -15.76
CA THR A 410 -22.60 -14.50 -14.56
C THR A 410 -23.17 -15.90 -14.38
N ILE A 411 -24.48 -16.07 -14.53
CA ILE A 411 -25.13 -17.39 -14.47
C ILE A 411 -24.60 -18.29 -15.59
N GLY A 412 -24.45 -17.77 -16.81
CA GLY A 412 -23.86 -18.49 -17.94
C GLY A 412 -22.43 -18.93 -17.68
N MET A 413 -21.59 -18.07 -17.10
CA MET A 413 -20.23 -18.41 -16.69
C MET A 413 -20.20 -19.49 -15.61
N LEU A 414 -21.06 -19.40 -14.60
CA LEU A 414 -21.16 -20.41 -13.53
C LEU A 414 -21.59 -21.76 -14.08
N TRP A 415 -22.52 -21.79 -15.03
CA TRP A 415 -22.93 -23.01 -15.72
C TRP A 415 -21.79 -23.59 -16.56
N LEU A 416 -21.09 -22.76 -17.34
CA LEU A 416 -19.96 -23.19 -18.16
C LEU A 416 -18.80 -23.74 -17.30
N ALA A 417 -18.54 -23.14 -16.13
CA ALA A 417 -17.48 -23.56 -15.22
C ALA A 417 -17.62 -25.02 -14.76
N GLN A 418 -18.85 -25.56 -14.70
CA GLN A 418 -19.14 -26.95 -14.34
C GLN A 418 -18.51 -27.93 -15.34
N PHE A 419 -18.47 -27.56 -16.62
CA PHE A 419 -17.91 -28.39 -17.69
C PHE A 419 -16.39 -28.24 -17.81
N ILE A 420 -15.86 -27.04 -17.52
CA ILE A 420 -14.42 -26.76 -17.59
C ILE A 420 -13.62 -27.70 -16.68
N GLY A 421 -14.11 -28.01 -15.48
CA GLY A 421 -13.43 -28.92 -14.55
C GLY A 421 -13.23 -30.32 -15.14
N MET A 422 -14.29 -30.92 -15.70
CA MET A 422 -14.21 -32.24 -16.34
C MET A 422 -13.35 -32.22 -17.61
N ALA A 423 -13.45 -31.17 -18.42
CA ALA A 423 -12.62 -30.99 -19.60
C ALA A 423 -11.13 -30.87 -19.24
N LYS A 424 -10.81 -30.05 -18.23
CA LYS A 424 -9.44 -29.88 -17.71
C LYS A 424 -8.87 -31.20 -17.16
N LYS A 425 -9.70 -32.01 -16.49
CA LYS A 425 -9.30 -33.35 -16.03
C LYS A 425 -8.95 -34.27 -17.20
N ARG A 426 -9.79 -34.34 -18.24
CA ARG A 426 -9.53 -35.15 -19.44
C ARG A 426 -8.25 -34.69 -20.17
N TRP A 427 -8.08 -33.38 -20.31
CA TRP A 427 -6.89 -32.76 -20.87
C TRP A 427 -5.61 -33.13 -20.11
N MET A 428 -5.63 -33.03 -18.77
CA MET A 428 -4.49 -33.41 -17.93
C MET A 428 -4.16 -34.91 -18.04
N MET A 429 -5.16 -35.79 -18.07
CA MET A 429 -4.92 -37.23 -18.28
C MET A 429 -4.24 -37.50 -19.62
N GLY A 430 -4.69 -36.86 -20.71
CA GLY A 430 -4.05 -36.99 -22.01
C GLY A 430 -2.60 -36.49 -22.02
N ILE A 431 -2.31 -35.39 -21.33
CA ILE A 431 -0.94 -34.87 -21.15
C ILE A 431 -0.09 -35.87 -20.37
N GLN A 432 -0.61 -36.44 -19.28
CA GLN A 432 0.12 -37.41 -18.48
C GLN A 432 0.49 -38.64 -19.30
N THR A 433 -0.47 -39.24 -20.02
CA THR A 433 -0.22 -40.37 -20.92
C THR A 433 0.86 -40.05 -21.95
N ARG A 434 0.81 -38.85 -22.55
CA ARG A 434 1.82 -38.42 -23.53
C ARG A 434 3.20 -38.29 -22.90
N VAL A 435 3.31 -37.71 -21.71
CA VAL A 435 4.57 -37.56 -20.98
C VAL A 435 5.14 -38.93 -20.63
N ASP A 436 4.31 -39.86 -20.14
CA ASP A 436 4.73 -41.21 -19.75
C ASP A 436 5.26 -42.00 -20.95
N VAL A 437 4.54 -42.00 -22.08
CA VAL A 437 4.97 -42.67 -23.31
C VAL A 437 6.27 -42.07 -23.85
N THR A 438 6.38 -40.74 -23.86
CA THR A 438 7.59 -40.06 -24.35
C THR A 438 8.79 -40.38 -23.46
N ALA A 439 8.62 -40.35 -22.13
CA ALA A 439 9.67 -40.72 -21.18
C ALA A 439 10.10 -42.18 -21.35
N TYR A 440 9.15 -43.10 -21.55
CA TYR A 440 9.43 -44.51 -21.82
C TYR A 440 10.22 -44.71 -23.12
N VAL A 441 9.86 -44.02 -24.21
CA VAL A 441 10.58 -44.08 -25.49
C VAL A 441 12.01 -43.55 -25.33
N LEU A 442 12.20 -42.42 -24.65
CA LEU A 442 13.54 -41.89 -24.38
C LEU A 442 14.39 -42.84 -23.53
N ALA A 443 13.80 -43.45 -22.49
CA ALA A 443 14.49 -44.40 -21.64
C ALA A 443 14.90 -45.66 -22.43
N SER A 444 14.01 -46.21 -23.25
CA SER A 444 14.30 -47.38 -24.08
C SER A 444 15.33 -47.09 -25.18
N MET A 445 15.32 -45.90 -25.79
CA MET A 445 16.36 -45.46 -26.73
C MET A 445 17.72 -45.38 -26.05
N LYS A 446 17.81 -44.81 -24.84
CA LYS A 446 19.07 -44.74 -24.07
C LYS A 446 19.63 -46.13 -23.78
N VAL A 447 18.76 -47.06 -23.34
CA VAL A 447 19.15 -48.46 -23.10
C VAL A 447 19.63 -49.12 -24.40
N ARG A 448 18.92 -48.93 -25.51
CA ARG A 448 19.30 -49.50 -26.81
C ARG A 448 20.65 -48.98 -27.32
N ILE A 449 20.88 -47.67 -27.25
CA ILE A 449 22.15 -47.05 -27.65
C ILE A 449 23.30 -47.54 -26.76
N GLN A 450 23.09 -47.66 -25.44
CA GLN A 450 24.08 -48.26 -24.54
C GLN A 450 24.37 -49.71 -24.90
N ARG A 451 23.33 -50.48 -25.24
CA ARG A 451 23.47 -51.88 -25.66
C ARG A 451 24.22 -52.02 -26.97
N GLU A 452 23.89 -51.22 -27.99
CA GLU A 452 24.59 -51.21 -29.28
C GLU A 452 26.05 -50.77 -29.11
N ARG A 453 26.34 -49.76 -28.29
CA ARG A 453 27.73 -49.37 -27.97
C ARG A 453 28.55 -50.46 -27.26
N LEU A 454 27.91 -51.28 -26.43
CA LEU A 454 28.57 -52.38 -25.72
C LEU A 454 28.72 -53.65 -26.57
N ILE A 455 27.75 -53.94 -27.43
CA ILE A 455 27.68 -55.20 -28.19
C ILE A 455 28.43 -55.13 -29.52
N ILE A 456 28.40 -53.99 -30.22
CA ILE A 456 29.05 -53.85 -31.53
C ILE A 456 30.57 -54.12 -31.47
N PRO A 457 31.33 -53.60 -30.49
CA PRO A 457 32.76 -53.93 -30.38
C PRO A 457 33.03 -55.41 -30.08
N ILE A 458 32.17 -56.05 -29.27
CA ILE A 458 32.31 -57.47 -28.89
C ILE A 458 32.00 -58.40 -30.06
N LEU A 459 31.08 -58.00 -30.94
CA LEU A 459 30.77 -58.74 -32.17
C LEU A 459 31.85 -58.55 -33.24
N ASP A 460 32.42 -57.35 -33.36
CA ASP A 460 33.55 -57.09 -34.26
C ASP A 460 34.78 -57.93 -33.88
N ASP A 461 35.12 -58.01 -32.59
CA ASP A 461 36.22 -58.84 -32.10
C ASP A 461 36.01 -60.34 -32.34
N ARG A 462 34.75 -60.81 -32.41
CA ARG A 462 34.42 -62.22 -32.66
C ARG A 462 34.34 -62.60 -34.14
N LEU A 463 34.18 -61.63 -35.04
CA LEU A 463 34.12 -61.85 -36.49
C LEU A 463 35.51 -61.74 -37.16
N GLN A 464 36.54 -61.34 -36.41
CA GLN A 464 37.94 -61.27 -36.86
C GLN A 464 38.75 -62.56 -36.62
N TYR A 465 38.13 -63.63 -36.11
CA TYR A 465 38.68 -64.99 -35.99
C TYR A 465 37.83 -65.96 -36.81
#